data_AF-A0A7G8HCV3-F1
#
_entry.id   AF-A0A7G8HCV3-F1
#
_cell.length_a   1.000
_cell.length_b   1.000
_cell.length_c   1.000
_cell.angle_alpha   90.00
_cell.angle_beta   90.00
_cell.angle_gamma   90.00
#
_symmetry.space_group_name_H-M   'P 1'
#
loop_
_entity.id
_entity.type
_entity.pdbx_description
1 polymer ?
#
loop_
_entity_poly.entity_id
_entity_poly.type
_entity_poly.pdbx_seq_one_letter_code
_entity_poly.pdbx_strand_id
1 'polypeptide(L)' 'MDFKSKSCQDLNNQLAIYQAFRNTHGVAAVLRQMANEYCPIQKVVIR' A
#
# COMPACT_ATOMS: atom_id res chain seq x y z
N MET A 1 13.26 0.12 -16.81
CA MET A 1 12.97 0.72 -15.49
C MET A 1 11.49 0.53 -15.24
N ASP A 2 11.13 -0.43 -14.39
CA ASP A 2 9.76 -0.79 -14.03
C ASP A 2 9.08 0.35 -13.26
N PHE A 3 8.44 1.28 -13.95
CA PHE A 3 7.63 2.32 -13.30
C PHE A 3 6.52 1.74 -12.42
N LYS A 4 6.00 0.56 -12.77
CA LYS A 4 5.02 -0.17 -11.95
C LYS A 4 5.59 -0.64 -10.61
N SER A 5 6.86 -1.06 -10.55
CA SER A 5 7.42 -1.57 -9.31
C SER A 5 7.65 -0.47 -8.28
N LYS A 6 7.99 0.75 -8.71
CA LYS A 6 8.13 1.91 -7.83
C LYS A 6 6.80 2.41 -7.28
N SER A 7 5.77 2.53 -8.13
CA SER A 7 4.41 2.94 -7.69
C SER A 7 3.85 1.97 -6.64
N CYS A 8 3.98 0.66 -6.88
CA CYS A 8 3.54 -0.35 -5.92
C CYS A 8 4.34 -0.33 -4.62
N GLN A 9 5.64 -0.01 -4.65
CA GLN A 9 6.45 0.16 -3.43
C GLN A 9 5.97 1.37 -2.61
N ASP A 10 5.70 2.50 -3.26
CA ASP A 10 5.25 3.71 -2.59
C ASP A 10 3.87 3.50 -1.95
N LEU A 11 2.94 2.83 -2.65
CA LEU A 11 1.65 2.44 -2.09
C LEU A 11 1.80 1.49 -0.90
N ASN A 12 2.70 0.50 -0.96
CA ASN A 12 2.94 -0.41 0.17
C ASN A 12 3.50 0.32 1.39
N ASN A 13 4.38 1.31 1.19
CA ASN A 13 4.87 2.16 2.27
C ASN A 13 3.74 3.00 2.88
N GLN A 14 2.87 3.60 2.06
CA GLN A 14 1.71 4.34 2.57
C GLN A 14 0.76 3.43 3.35
N LEU A 15 0.54 2.20 2.88
CA LEU A 15 -0.28 1.21 3.57
C LEU A 15 0.30 0.90 4.96
N ALA A 16 1.60 0.69 5.08
CA ALA A 16 2.28 0.44 6.36
C ALA A 16 2.12 1.62 7.33
N ILE A 17 2.28 2.86 6.84
CA ILE A 17 2.09 4.07 7.63
C ILE A 17 0.65 4.17 8.14
N TYR A 18 -0.35 4.04 7.27
CA TYR A 18 -1.74 4.13 7.68
C TYR A 18 -2.14 3.01 8.65
N GLN A 19 -1.59 1.80 8.49
CA GLN A 19 -1.78 0.71 9.43
C GLN A 19 -1.15 1.02 10.80
N ALA A 20 0.07 1.57 10.83
CA ALA A 20 0.75 1.97 12.08
C ALA A 20 -0.04 3.03 12.86
N PHE A 21 -0.65 3.99 12.15
CA PHE A 21 -1.50 5.02 12.75
C PHE A 21 -2.96 4.57 12.98
N ARG A 22 -3.31 3.31 12.71
CA ARG A 22 -4.68 2.78 12.75
C ARG A 22 -5.69 3.63 11.94
N ASN A 23 -5.21 4.29 10.88
CA ASN A 23 -6.03 5.11 10.00
C ASN A 23 -6.74 4.20 8.97
N THR A 24 -7.92 3.72 9.35
CA THR A 24 -8.74 2.80 8.53
C THR A 24 -9.16 3.41 7.19
N HIS A 25 -9.42 4.72 7.14
CA HIS A 25 -9.75 5.43 5.89
C HIS A 25 -8.56 5.47 4.92
N GLY A 26 -7.36 5.78 5.43
CA GLY A 26 -6.12 5.79 4.64
C GLY A 26 -5.77 4.40 4.11
N VAL A 27 -5.90 3.37 4.96
CA VAL A 27 -5.73 1.96 4.56
C VAL A 27 -6.68 1.60 3.41
N ALA A 28 -7.97 1.92 3.53
CA ALA A 28 -8.95 1.62 2.49
C ALA A 28 -8.68 2.35 1.17
N ALA A 29 -8.25 3.62 1.23
CA ALA A 29 -7.90 4.40 0.05
C ALA A 29 -6.69 3.82 -0.71
N VAL A 30 -5.64 3.45 0.02
CA VAL A 30 -4.42 2.85 -0.57
C VAL A 30 -4.71 1.46 -1.14
N LEU A 31 -5.51 0.63 -0.46
CA LEU A 31 -5.91 -0.68 -0.98
C LEU A 31 -6.71 -0.56 -2.29
N ARG A 32 -7.57 0.46 -2.42
CA ARG A 32 -8.29 0.73 -3.68
C ARG A 32 -7.34 1.13 -4.81
N GLN A 33 -6.34 1.99 -4.53
CA GLN A 33 -5.33 2.37 -5.52
C GLN A 33 -4.48 1.16 -5.93
N MET A 34 -4.04 0.34 -4.97
CA MET A 34 -3.31 -0.89 -5.27
C MET A 34 -4.11 -1.85 -6.15
N ALA A 35 -5.41 -2.00 -5.88
CA ALA A 35 -6.28 -2.84 -6.71
C ALA A 35 -6.42 -2.29 -8.14
N ASN A 36 -6.52 -0.96 -8.31
CA ASN A 36 -6.59 -0.32 -9.62
C ASN A 36 -5.28 -0.44 -10.42
N GLU A 37 -4.14 -0.39 -9.73
CA GLU A 37 -2.82 -0.50 -10.35
C GLU A 37 -2.32 -1.95 -10.52
N TYR A 38 -3.12 -2.94 -10.08
CA TYR A 38 -2.75 -4.35 -10.02
C TYR A 38 -1.44 -4.58 -9.23
N CYS A 39 -1.29 -3.84 -8.14
CA CYS A 39 -0.14 -3.94 -7.26
C CYS A 39 -0.31 -5.09 -6.25
N PRO A 40 0.71 -5.94 -6.05
CA PRO A 40 0.69 -6.93 -4.99
C PRO A 40 0.75 -6.23 -3.62
N ILE A 41 -0.20 -6.55 -2.75
CA ILE A 41 -0.18 -6.13 -1.35
C ILE A 41 0.93 -6.93 -0.67
N GLN A 42 2.02 -6.27 -0.28
CA GLN A 42 3.00 -6.91 0.58
C GLN A 42 2.39 -6.99 1.97
N LYS A 43 2.18 -8.21 2.46
CA LYS A 43 1.63 -8.43 3.79
C LYS A 43 2.64 -7.90 4.80
N VAL A 44 2.42 -6.68 5.30
CA VAL A 44 3.25 -6.09 6.35
C VAL A 44 2.99 -6.89 7.61
N VAL A 45 3.90 -7.83 7.91
CA VAL A 45 3.92 -8.53 9.19
C VAL A 45 4.44 -7.53 10.21
N ILE A 46 3.52 -6.83 10.88
CA ILE A 46 3.84 -6.08 12.10
C ILE A 46 4.20 -7.14 13.15
N ARG A 47 5.49 -7.32 13.43
CA ARG A 47 6.00 -8.15 14.53
C ARG A 47 5.97 -7.35 15.82
#